data_AF-A0A969MME9-F1
#
_entry.id   AF-A0A969MME9-F1
#
_cell.length_a   1.000
_cell.length_b   1.000
_cell.length_c   1.000
_cell.angle_alpha   90.00
_cell.angle_beta   90.00
_cell.angle_gamma   90.00
#
_symmetry.space_group_name_H-M   'P 1'
#
loop_
_entity.id
_entity.type
_entity.pdbx_description
1 polymer ?
#
loop_
_entity_poly.entity_id
_entity_poly.type
_entity_poly.pdbx_seq_one_letter_code
_entity_poly.pdbx_strand_id
1 'polypeptide(L)'
;MSENTDTIANYLGGPFQLKLLWQLTTEIEFCEKILSFIEVGYFDDHTCKRYFIVMKEYFDKYKKVPNLANKSILHAIKEFRQENPIDEEQLNGVLANITNWNDSVLMVIYHTMVIA
;
A
#
# COMPACT_ATOMS: atom_id res chain seq x y z
N MET A 1 -2.43 31.29 -10.81
CA MET A 1 -3.42 30.31 -11.30
C MET A 1 -3.20 29.06 -10.48
N SER A 2 -4.19 28.58 -9.72
CA SER A 2 -4.00 27.40 -8.86
C SER A 2 -3.81 26.18 -9.74
N GLU A 3 -2.65 25.53 -9.64
CA GLU A 3 -2.43 24.21 -10.20
C GLU A 3 -3.38 23.25 -9.49
N ASN A 4 -4.54 22.98 -10.09
CA ASN A 4 -5.38 21.87 -9.67
C ASN A 4 -4.64 20.60 -10.11
N THR A 5 -3.79 20.07 -9.24
CA THR A 5 -3.27 18.72 -9.38
C THR A 5 -4.43 17.76 -9.15
N ASP A 6 -4.96 17.21 -10.23
CA ASP A 6 -5.99 16.18 -10.24
C ASP A 6 -5.45 14.89 -9.60
N THR A 7 -5.41 14.81 -8.27
CA THR A 7 -4.96 13.63 -7.52
C THR A 7 -6.14 12.71 -7.23
N ILE A 8 -5.90 11.40 -7.14
CA ILE A 8 -6.97 10.44 -6.83
C ILE A 8 -7.64 10.77 -5.48
N ALA A 9 -6.98 11.42 -4.53
CA ALA A 9 -7.65 11.82 -3.30
C ALA A 9 -8.60 13.00 -3.50
N ASN A 10 -8.33 13.92 -4.43
CA ASN A 10 -9.28 14.95 -4.82
C ASN A 10 -10.55 14.34 -5.44
N TYR A 11 -10.44 13.20 -6.13
CA TYR A 11 -11.58 12.51 -6.76
C TYR A 11 -12.27 11.47 -5.86
N LEU A 12 -11.52 10.72 -5.05
CA LEU A 12 -11.98 9.51 -4.34
C LEU A 12 -11.69 9.53 -2.82
N GLY A 13 -10.98 10.55 -2.33
CA GLY A 13 -10.68 10.78 -0.91
C GLY A 13 -9.46 10.01 -0.37
N GLY A 14 -8.95 10.47 0.78
CA GLY A 14 -7.86 9.81 1.53
C GLY A 14 -8.09 8.32 1.85
N PRO A 15 -9.30 7.87 2.24
CA PRO A 15 -9.57 6.45 2.49
C PRO A 15 -9.34 5.54 1.28
N PHE A 16 -9.49 6.07 0.06
CA PHE A 16 -9.24 5.31 -1.16
C PHE A 16 -7.75 5.00 -1.34
N GLN A 17 -6.85 5.91 -0.96
CA GLN A 17 -5.39 5.67 -1.04
C GLN A 17 -4.98 4.46 -0.20
N LEU A 18 -5.49 4.36 1.03
CA LEU A 18 -5.20 3.22 1.91
C LEU A 18 -5.78 1.91 1.34
N LYS A 19 -6.98 1.94 0.77
CA LYS A 19 -7.58 0.78 0.09
C LYS A 19 -6.76 0.33 -1.11
N LEU A 20 -6.28 1.27 -1.92
CA LEU A 20 -5.40 0.96 -3.05
C LEU A 20 -4.10 0.29 -2.57
N LEU A 21 -3.45 0.85 -1.54
CA LEU A 21 -2.26 0.22 -0.94
C LEU A 21 -2.56 -1.16 -0.37
N TRP A 22 -3.72 -1.34 0.27
CA TRP A 22 -4.17 -2.65 0.73
C TRP A 22 -4.25 -3.64 -0.44
N GLN A 23 -4.96 -3.31 -1.52
CA GLN A 23 -5.07 -4.19 -2.70
C GLN A 23 -3.71 -4.48 -3.33
N LEU A 24 -2.84 -3.47 -3.48
CA LEU A 24 -1.49 -3.67 -4.01
C LEU A 24 -0.65 -4.61 -3.14
N THR A 25 -0.93 -4.69 -1.84
CA THR A 25 -0.15 -5.46 -0.86
C THR A 25 -0.76 -6.85 -0.60
N THR A 26 -2.04 -7.07 -0.91
CA THR A 26 -2.73 -8.35 -0.66
C THR A 26 -3.04 -9.11 -1.96
N GLU A 27 -3.28 -8.42 -3.06
CA GLU A 27 -3.62 -9.00 -4.37
C GLU A 27 -2.42 -8.94 -5.31
N ILE A 28 -1.61 -10.01 -5.32
CA ILE A 28 -0.35 -10.08 -6.09
C ILE A 28 -0.60 -9.86 -7.60
N GLU A 29 -1.56 -10.58 -8.19
CA GLU A 29 -1.85 -10.49 -9.62
C GLU A 29 -2.34 -9.09 -10.05
N PHE A 30 -3.08 -8.41 -9.17
CA PHE A 30 -3.52 -7.05 -9.39
C PHE A 30 -2.32 -6.10 -9.36
N CYS A 31 -1.50 -6.19 -8.32
CA CYS A 31 -0.31 -5.37 -8.17
C CYS A 31 0.65 -5.51 -9.37
N GLU A 32 0.95 -6.73 -9.81
CA GLU A 32 1.82 -6.98 -10.97
C GLU A 32 1.32 -6.32 -12.26
N LYS A 33 0.00 -6.22 -12.44
CA LYS A 33 -0.61 -5.61 -13.63
C LYS A 33 -0.61 -4.09 -13.59
N ILE A 34 -0.69 -3.47 -12.41
CA ILE A 34 -0.97 -2.03 -12.30
C ILE A 34 0.18 -1.20 -11.71
N LEU A 35 1.14 -1.81 -11.01
CA LEU A 35 2.20 -1.09 -10.28
C LEU A 35 3.02 -0.13 -11.16
N SER A 36 3.23 -0.50 -12.44
CA SER A 36 3.93 0.33 -13.42
C SER A 36 3.12 1.51 -13.93
N PHE A 37 1.78 1.43 -13.89
CA PHE A 37 0.88 2.47 -14.38
C PHE A 37 0.51 3.50 -13.30
N ILE A 38 0.70 3.17 -12.02
CA ILE A 38 0.46 4.11 -10.92
C ILE A 38 1.67 5.01 -10.72
N GLU A 39 1.45 6.33 -10.79
CA GLU A 39 2.45 7.33 -10.46
C GLU A 39 2.43 7.67 -8.97
N VAL A 40 3.56 8.13 -8.43
CA VAL A 40 3.64 8.51 -7.00
C VAL A 40 2.71 9.69 -6.68
N GLY A 41 2.46 10.57 -7.66
CA GLY A 41 1.58 11.74 -7.52
C GLY A 41 0.10 11.41 -7.28
N TYR A 42 -0.30 10.14 -7.40
CA TYR A 42 -1.66 9.70 -7.09
C TYR A 42 -1.97 9.67 -5.59
N PHE A 43 -0.93 9.57 -4.76
CA PHE A 43 -1.06 9.65 -3.31
C PHE A 43 -0.90 11.12 -2.92
N ASP A 44 -1.64 11.57 -1.90
CA ASP A 44 -1.49 12.92 -1.34
C ASP A 44 -0.72 12.89 -0.03
N ASP A 45 -1.04 11.90 0.82
CA ASP A 45 -0.37 11.68 2.08
C ASP A 45 1.10 11.28 1.86
N HIS A 46 2.01 11.98 2.54
CA HIS A 46 3.44 11.75 2.40
C HIS A 46 3.86 10.33 2.80
N THR A 47 3.20 9.76 3.80
CA THR A 47 3.50 8.41 4.27
C THR A 47 3.05 7.36 3.25
N CYS A 48 1.85 7.52 2.68
CA CYS A 48 1.33 6.66 1.62
C CYS A 48 2.18 6.75 0.35
N LYS A 49 2.60 7.96 -0.06
CA LYS A 49 3.57 8.17 -1.15
C LYS A 49 4.84 7.36 -0.89
N ARG A 50 5.37 7.48 0.32
CA ARG A 50 6.62 6.83 0.69
C ARG A 50 6.51 5.31 0.71
N TYR A 51 5.40 4.79 1.24
CA TYR A 51 5.08 3.36 1.22
C TYR A 51 5.02 2.82 -0.21
N PHE A 52 4.35 3.54 -1.12
CA PHE A 52 4.28 3.16 -2.52
C PHE A 52 5.65 3.18 -3.21
N ILE A 53 6.50 4.18 -2.92
CA ILE A 53 7.88 4.22 -3.42
C ILE A 53 8.65 2.97 -2.98
N VAL A 54 8.57 2.59 -1.70
CA VAL A 54 9.22 1.36 -1.20
C VAL A 54 8.75 0.11 -1.97
N MET A 55 7.47 0.02 -2.32
CA MET A 55 6.96 -1.07 -3.14
C MET A 55 7.57 -1.08 -4.55
N LYS A 56 7.69 0.10 -5.18
CA LYS A 56 8.32 0.24 -6.50
C LYS A 56 9.81 -0.11 -6.46
N GLU A 57 10.55 0.38 -5.46
CA GLU A 57 11.98 0.09 -5.29
C GLU A 57 12.23 -1.42 -5.10
N TYR A 58 11.39 -2.09 -4.32
CA TYR A 58 11.43 -3.54 -4.17
C TYR A 58 11.16 -4.27 -5.48
N PHE A 59 10.11 -3.86 -6.21
CA PHE A 59 9.79 -4.43 -7.52
C PHE A 59 10.93 -4.20 -8.53
N ASP A 60 11.52 -3.02 -8.57
CA ASP A 60 12.59 -2.69 -9.49
C ASP A 60 13.84 -3.54 -9.24
N LYS A 61 14.16 -3.80 -7.98
CA LYS A 61 15.30 -4.64 -7.58
C LYS A 61 15.07 -6.14 -7.80
N TYR A 62 13.93 -6.67 -7.37
CA TYR A 62 13.69 -8.12 -7.32
C TYR A 62 12.80 -8.65 -8.44
N LYS A 63 12.19 -7.76 -9.23
CA LYS A 63 11.19 -8.08 -10.26
C LYS A 63 10.01 -8.90 -9.71
N LYS A 64 9.70 -8.68 -8.43
CA LYS A 64 8.60 -9.30 -7.68
C LYS A 64 7.92 -8.24 -6.84
N VAL A 65 6.60 -8.28 -6.79
CA VAL A 65 5.84 -7.33 -5.97
C VAL A 65 5.88 -7.76 -4.50
N PRO A 66 6.10 -6.82 -3.55
CA PRO A 66 6.03 -7.14 -2.14
C PRO A 66 4.56 -7.32 -1.73
N ASN A 67 4.31 -8.24 -0.80
CA ASN A 67 2.97 -8.55 -0.31
C ASN A 67 2.95 -8.95 1.17
N LEU A 68 1.75 -8.94 1.74
CA LEU A 68 1.48 -9.26 3.14
C LEU A 68 1.65 -10.76 3.43
N ALA A 69 1.18 -11.62 2.52
CA ALA A 69 1.10 -13.07 2.73
C ALA A 69 2.46 -13.72 3.02
N ASN A 70 3.50 -13.33 2.27
CA ASN A 70 4.85 -13.85 2.46
C ASN A 70 5.76 -12.90 3.28
N LYS A 71 5.21 -11.83 3.86
CA LYS A 71 5.93 -10.81 4.64
C LYS A 71 7.04 -10.07 3.89
N SER A 72 7.09 -10.16 2.56
CA SER A 72 8.08 -9.44 1.74
C SER A 72 7.93 -7.92 1.87
N ILE A 73 6.74 -7.41 2.19
CA ILE A 73 6.54 -5.99 2.47
C ILE A 73 7.30 -5.50 3.72
N LEU A 74 7.44 -6.33 4.76
CA LEU A 74 8.28 -6.01 5.93
C LEU A 74 9.76 -5.94 5.55
N HIS A 75 10.19 -6.85 4.67
CA HIS A 75 11.55 -6.83 4.14
C HIS A 75 11.80 -5.58 3.30
N ALA A 76 10.85 -5.21 2.44
CA ALA A 76 10.90 -4.00 1.62
C ALA A 76 11.04 -2.74 2.49
N ILE A 77 10.20 -2.60 3.52
CA ILE A 77 10.29 -1.46 4.46
C ILE A 77 11.68 -1.41 5.11
N LYS A 78 12.16 -2.55 5.61
CA LYS A 78 13.47 -2.59 6.29
C LYS A 78 14.64 -2.23 5.37
N GLU A 79 14.57 -2.67 4.12
CA GLU A 79 15.65 -2.50 3.16
C GLU A 79 15.66 -1.12 2.52
N PHE A 80 14.47 -0.62 2.15
CA PHE A 80 14.33 0.60 1.37
C PHE A 80 13.96 1.82 2.19
N ARG A 81 13.73 1.71 3.51
CA ARG A 81 13.55 2.89 4.38
C ARG A 81 14.69 3.90 4.20
N GLN A 82 14.39 5.16 4.46
CA GLN A 82 15.41 6.19 4.60
C GLN A 82 16.24 5.91 5.87
N GLU A 83 17.44 6.47 5.94
CA GLU A 83 18.28 6.46 7.15
C GLU A 83 17.71 7.39 8.25
N ASN A 84 16.40 7.32 8.46
CA ASN A 84 15.64 8.06 9.45
C ASN A 84 14.74 7.07 10.21
N PRO A 85 14.93 6.86 11.52
CA PRO A 85 14.10 5.96 12.33
C PRO A 85 12.60 6.27 12.26
N ILE A 86 12.24 7.53 12.03
CA ILE A 86 10.84 7.97 11.90
C ILE A 86 10.20 7.40 10.62
N ASP A 87 10.98 7.23 9.54
CA ASP A 87 10.47 6.69 8.26
C ASP A 87 10.00 5.24 8.44
N GLU A 88 10.79 4.42 9.15
CA GLU A 88 10.43 3.02 9.43
C GLU A 88 9.17 2.94 10.30
N GLU A 89 9.05 3.77 11.33
CA GLU A 89 7.86 3.81 12.19
C GLU A 89 6.61 4.20 11.39
N GLN A 90 6.71 5.22 10.56
CA GLN A 90 5.60 5.70 9.72
C GLN A 90 5.17 4.65 8.68
N LEU A 91 6.12 4.01 8.01
CA LEU A 91 5.86 2.91 7.07
C LEU A 91 5.20 1.71 7.76
N ASN A 92 5.66 1.36 8.96
CA ASN A 92 5.03 0.32 9.76
C ASN A 92 3.61 0.71 10.23
N GLY A 93 3.35 1.99 10.47
CA GLY A 93 2.01 2.51 10.76
C GLY A 93 1.03 2.28 9.60
N VAL A 94 1.46 2.54 8.35
CA VAL A 94 0.66 2.23 7.15
C VAL A 94 0.42 0.72 7.04
N LEU A 95 1.46 -0.09 7.23
CA LEU A 95 1.33 -1.56 7.21
C LEU A 95 0.36 -2.07 8.28
N ALA A 96 0.38 -1.50 9.49
CA ALA A 96 -0.55 -1.85 10.55
C ALA A 96 -2.00 -1.54 10.15
N ASN A 97 -2.25 -0.36 9.56
CA ASN A 97 -3.57 0.00 9.05
C ASN A 97 -4.06 -0.96 7.94
N ILE A 98 -3.18 -1.32 7.00
CA ILE A 98 -3.47 -2.31 5.95
C ILE A 98 -3.79 -3.68 6.55
N THR A 99 -3.03 -4.12 7.56
CA THR A 99 -3.22 -5.42 8.21
C THR A 99 -4.55 -5.46 8.96
N ASN A 100 -4.86 -4.43 9.74
CA ASN A 100 -6.13 -4.32 10.46
C ASN A 100 -7.33 -4.32 9.49
N TRP A 101 -7.20 -3.65 8.35
CA TRP A 101 -8.21 -3.68 7.30
C TRP A 101 -8.38 -5.07 6.72
N ASN A 102 -7.27 -5.73 6.36
CA ASN A 102 -7.28 -7.09 5.83
C ASN A 102 -7.98 -8.06 6.79
N ASP A 103 -7.65 -8.00 8.07
CA ASP A 103 -8.24 -8.87 9.10
C ASP A 103 -9.74 -8.60 9.25
N SER A 104 -10.16 -7.34 9.17
CA SER A 104 -11.58 -6.97 9.20
C SER A 104 -12.36 -7.56 8.02
N VAL A 105 -11.79 -7.53 6.81
CA VAL A 105 -12.40 -8.13 5.61
C VAL A 105 -12.48 -9.65 5.75
N LEU A 106 -11.41 -10.30 6.19
CA LEU A 106 -11.40 -11.75 6.40
C LEU A 106 -12.43 -12.17 7.45
N MET A 107 -12.57 -11.42 8.55
CA MET A 107 -13.54 -11.72 9.61
C MET A 107 -14.99 -11.67 9.08
N VAL A 108 -15.31 -10.68 8.24
CA VAL A 108 -16.62 -10.57 7.58
C VAL A 108 -16.88 -11.76 6.65
N ILE A 109 -15.88 -12.17 5.87
CA ILE A 109 -15.99 -13.33 4.98
C ILE A 109 -16.26 -14.60 5.79
N TYR A 110 -15.48 -14.85 6.86
CA TYR A 110 -15.69 -16.02 7.73
C TYR A 110 -17.09 -16.04 8.34
N HIS A 111 -17.58 -14.90 8.83
CA HIS A 111 -18.92 -14.83 9.41
C HIS A 111 -20.01 -15.13 8.37
N THR A 112 -19.85 -14.63 7.14
CA THR A 112 -20.79 -14.86 6.04
C THR A 112 -20.80 -16.34 5.60
N MET A 113 -19.64 -16.99 5.57
CA MET A 113 -19.53 -18.41 5.18
C MET A 113 -20.03 -19.39 6.25
N VAL A 114 -20.04 -19.00 7.54
CA VAL A 114 -20.53 -19.86 8.64
C VAL A 114 -22.06 -19.82 8.80
N ILE A 115 -22.71 -18.79 8.25
CA ILE A 115 -24.17 -18.58 8.34
C ILE A 115 -24.91 -19.09 7.09
N ALA A 116 -24.19 -19.36 5.99
CA ALA A 116 -24.71 -19.93 4.75
C ALA A 116 -24.70 -21.46 4.77
#